data_AF-A0AAU7E0M4-F1
#
_entry.id   AF-A0AAU7E0M4-F1
#
_cell.length_a   1.000
_cell.length_b   1.000
_cell.length_c   1.000
_cell.angle_alpha   90.00
_cell.angle_beta   90.00
_cell.angle_gamma   90.00
#
_symmetry.space_group_name_H-M   'P 1'
#
loop_
_entity.id
_entity.type
_entity.pdbx_description
1 polymer ?
#
loop_
_entity_poly.entity_id
_entity_poly.type
_entity_poly.pdbx_seq_one_letter_code
_entity_poly.pdbx_strand_id
1 'polypeptide(L)'
;MPRGVVGIAARCVCGKPTVVKTAPRLEDGTPFPTTFYLTHPKAVAAASTLEANGVMKEMSARLLEDEDLAAKYRLAHEDYLAQRALLGDVPEIAGISAGGMPTRVKCLHVLIGHALAAGPGVQPLGDEALEMIKDSWSPARCSC
;
A
#
# COMPACT_ATOMS: atom_id res chain seq x y z
N MET A 1 -2.16 -16.63 -6.32
CA MET A 1 -1.67 -16.11 -5.01
C MET A 1 -0.38 -15.33 -5.28
N PRO A 2 -0.11 -14.19 -4.61
CA PRO A 2 1.16 -13.48 -4.78
C PRO A 2 2.33 -14.42 -4.48
N ARG A 3 3.45 -14.29 -5.20
CA ARG A 3 4.67 -15.06 -4.92
C ARG A 3 5.35 -14.51 -3.66
N GLY A 4 5.99 -15.37 -2.89
CA GLY A 4 6.77 -14.97 -1.71
C GLY A 4 5.94 -14.44 -0.53
N VAL A 5 4.71 -14.93 -0.33
CA VAL A 5 3.89 -14.53 0.84
C VAL A 5 4.52 -15.05 2.13
N VAL A 6 4.82 -14.13 3.05
CA VAL A 6 5.42 -14.42 4.36
C VAL A 6 4.47 -14.14 5.53
N GLY A 7 3.32 -13.50 5.27
CA GLY A 7 2.33 -13.24 6.30
C GLY A 7 1.07 -12.53 5.81
N ILE A 8 0.12 -12.35 6.72
CA ILE A 8 -1.11 -11.59 6.47
C ILE A 8 -1.00 -10.27 7.25
N ALA A 9 -1.04 -9.16 6.54
CA ALA A 9 -0.85 -7.82 7.10
C ALA A 9 -2.17 -7.22 7.60
N ALA A 10 -3.29 -7.54 6.92
CA ALA A 10 -4.62 -7.09 7.30
C ALA A 10 -5.67 -8.12 6.89
N ARG A 11 -6.77 -8.17 7.64
CA ARG A 11 -7.89 -9.09 7.41
C ARG A 11 -9.21 -8.33 7.26
N CYS A 12 -10.13 -8.92 6.52
CA CYS A 12 -11.54 -8.54 6.52
C CYS A 12 -12.19 -9.00 7.83
N VAL A 13 -13.33 -8.42 8.20
CA VAL A 13 -14.12 -8.83 9.38
C VAL A 13 -14.48 -10.33 9.39
N CYS A 14 -14.56 -10.99 8.23
CA CYS A 14 -14.79 -12.44 8.13
C CYS A 14 -13.51 -13.30 8.27
N GLY A 15 -12.35 -12.68 8.54
CA GLY A 15 -11.07 -13.36 8.74
C GLY A 15 -10.25 -13.60 7.46
N LYS A 16 -10.85 -13.46 6.26
CA LYS A 16 -10.12 -13.60 4.99
C LYS A 16 -9.03 -12.52 4.84
N PRO A 17 -7.88 -12.82 4.22
CA PRO A 17 -6.82 -11.84 4.00
C PRO A 17 -7.31 -10.67 3.14
N THR A 18 -7.05 -9.45 3.60
CA THR A 18 -7.21 -8.25 2.79
C THR A 18 -5.88 -7.82 2.20
N VAL A 19 -4.82 -7.90 3.01
CA VAL A 19 -3.45 -7.56 2.60
C VAL A 19 -2.53 -8.69 3.02
N VAL A 20 -1.65 -9.11 2.13
CA VAL A 20 -0.55 -10.03 2.44
C VAL A 20 0.77 -9.28 2.50
N LYS A 21 1.69 -9.74 3.36
CA LYS A 21 3.10 -9.34 3.35
C LYS A 21 3.88 -10.29 2.45
N THR A 22 4.70 -9.77 1.55
CA THR A 22 5.59 -10.54 0.67
C THR A 22 7.05 -10.26 0.99
N ALA A 23 7.89 -11.28 0.82
CA ALA A 23 9.33 -11.18 0.99
C ALA A 23 9.93 -10.16 0.00
N PRO A 24 10.98 -9.43 0.39
CA PRO A 24 11.66 -8.46 -0.48
C PRO A 24 12.48 -9.12 -1.60
N ARG A 25 12.62 -10.44 -1.56
CA ARG A 25 13.28 -11.27 -2.57
C ARG A 25 12.44 -12.52 -2.83
N LEU A 26 12.25 -12.85 -4.10
CA LEU A 26 11.56 -14.08 -4.52
C LEU A 26 12.49 -15.31 -4.40
N GLU A 27 11.92 -16.51 -4.51
CA GLU A 27 12.66 -17.78 -4.43
C GLU A 27 13.74 -17.93 -5.51
N ASP A 28 13.54 -17.30 -6.68
CA ASP A 28 14.51 -17.25 -7.78
C ASP A 28 15.61 -16.19 -7.59
N GLY A 29 15.61 -15.50 -6.45
CA GLY A 29 16.57 -14.45 -6.12
C GLY A 29 16.17 -13.06 -6.63
N THR A 30 15.08 -12.91 -7.40
CA THR A 30 14.66 -11.61 -7.94
C THR A 30 14.26 -10.63 -6.84
N PRO A 31 14.79 -9.39 -6.80
CA PRO A 31 14.32 -8.34 -5.92
C PRO A 31 12.84 -8.02 -6.14
N PHE A 32 12.07 -7.94 -5.06
CA PHE A 32 10.64 -7.66 -5.10
C PHE A 32 10.29 -6.51 -4.15
N PRO A 33 10.19 -5.26 -4.65
CA PRO A 33 10.08 -4.08 -3.78
C PRO A 33 8.74 -3.95 -3.07
N THR A 34 7.69 -4.59 -3.58
CA THR A 34 6.34 -4.53 -3.01
C THR A 34 6.21 -5.52 -1.85
N THR A 35 6.13 -5.00 -0.63
CA THR A 35 5.87 -5.75 0.61
C THR A 35 4.38 -5.95 0.87
N PHE A 36 3.54 -4.93 0.67
CA PHE A 36 2.11 -4.99 1.00
C PHE A 36 1.28 -5.15 -0.26
N TYR A 37 0.66 -6.32 -0.42
CA TYR A 37 -0.14 -6.64 -1.59
C TYR A 37 -1.63 -6.76 -1.22
N LEU A 38 -2.46 -5.87 -1.79
CA LEU A 38 -3.90 -5.90 -1.61
C LEU A 38 -4.50 -7.08 -2.38
N THR A 39 -5.27 -7.91 -1.70
CA THR A 39 -5.77 -9.20 -2.23
C THR A 39 -7.28 -9.34 -2.17
N HIS A 40 -7.99 -8.50 -1.39
CA HIS A 40 -9.45 -8.56 -1.32
C HIS A 40 -10.07 -8.10 -2.65
N PRO A 41 -10.85 -8.93 -3.36
CA PRO A 41 -11.32 -8.61 -4.72
C PRO A 41 -12.05 -7.27 -4.84
N LYS A 42 -12.98 -6.98 -3.91
CA LYS A 42 -13.68 -5.68 -3.91
C LYS A 42 -12.81 -4.48 -3.55
N ALA A 43 -11.83 -4.65 -2.67
CA ALA A 43 -10.89 -3.58 -2.34
C ALA A 43 -9.99 -3.27 -3.55
N VAL A 44 -9.52 -4.32 -4.23
CA VAL A 44 -8.75 -4.21 -5.48
C VAL A 44 -9.56 -3.52 -6.56
N ALA A 45 -10.81 -3.93 -6.77
CA ALA A 45 -11.70 -3.31 -7.75
C ALA A 45 -11.95 -1.82 -7.45
N ALA A 46 -12.25 -1.49 -6.18
CA ALA A 46 -12.49 -0.11 -5.78
C ALA A 46 -11.23 0.77 -5.93
N ALA A 47 -10.05 0.26 -5.55
CA ALA A 47 -8.77 0.93 -5.79
C ALA A 47 -8.53 1.17 -7.29
N SER A 48 -8.77 0.16 -8.13
CA SER A 48 -8.65 0.28 -9.59
C SER A 48 -9.63 1.31 -10.18
N THR A 49 -10.84 1.45 -9.63
CA THR A 49 -11.77 2.50 -10.04
C THR A 49 -11.21 3.89 -9.74
N LEU A 50 -10.62 4.12 -8.56
CA LEU A 50 -9.97 5.39 -8.25
C LEU A 50 -8.78 5.67 -9.17
N GLU A 51 -7.97 4.65 -9.46
CA GLU A 51 -6.85 4.78 -10.40
C GLU A 51 -7.32 5.18 -11.80
N ALA A 52 -8.39 4.54 -12.30
CA ALA A 52 -8.99 4.86 -13.60
C ALA A 52 -9.58 6.27 -13.66
N ASN A 53 -10.09 6.78 -12.53
CA ASN A 53 -10.63 8.12 -12.41
C ASN A 53 -9.56 9.21 -12.29
N GLY A 54 -8.27 8.86 -12.29
CA GLY A 54 -7.18 9.82 -12.31
C GLY A 54 -6.74 10.36 -10.93
N VAL A 55 -7.26 9.80 -9.83
CA VAL A 55 -6.98 10.24 -8.45
C VAL A 55 -5.48 10.29 -8.15
N MET A 56 -4.69 9.36 -8.69
CA MET A 56 -3.23 9.35 -8.49
C MET A 56 -2.54 10.62 -9.02
N LYS A 57 -3.04 11.20 -10.11
CA LYS A 57 -2.50 12.43 -10.68
C LYS A 57 -2.75 13.61 -9.75
N GLU A 58 -3.97 13.70 -9.22
CA GLU A 58 -4.37 14.75 -8.27
C GLU A 58 -3.57 14.67 -6.97
N MET A 59 -3.46 13.46 -6.40
CA MET A 59 -2.63 13.21 -5.22
C MET A 59 -1.16 13.56 -5.47
N SER A 60 -0.62 13.21 -6.64
CA SER A 60 0.77 13.55 -7.00
C SER A 60 0.98 15.06 -7.17
N ALA A 61 0.00 15.78 -7.70
CA ALA A 61 0.07 17.25 -7.81
C ALA A 61 0.07 17.91 -6.43
N ARG A 62 -0.80 17.45 -5.51
CA ARG A 62 -0.85 17.95 -4.13
C ARG A 62 0.46 17.77 -3.37
N LEU A 63 1.21 16.69 -3.62
CA LEU A 63 2.53 16.49 -3.01
C LEU A 63 3.55 17.58 -3.38
N LEU A 64 3.33 18.35 -4.45
CA LEU A 64 4.19 19.47 -4.84
C LEU A 64 3.80 20.79 -4.18
N GLU A 65 2.55 20.90 -3.73
CA GLU A 65 1.95 22.14 -3.23
C GLU A 65 1.79 22.14 -1.70
N ASP A 66 1.64 20.96 -1.10
CA ASP A 66 1.39 20.76 0.33
C ASP A 66 2.63 20.11 1.00
N GLU A 67 3.44 20.94 1.65
CA GLU A 67 4.66 20.53 2.33
C GLU A 67 4.41 19.56 3.50
N ASP A 68 3.29 19.73 4.21
CA ASP A 68 2.91 18.90 5.34
C ASP A 68 2.49 17.50 4.88
N LEU A 69 1.70 17.43 3.79
CA LEU A 69 1.35 16.16 3.15
C LEU A 69 2.60 15.45 2.62
N ALA A 70 3.50 16.18 1.97
CA ALA A 70 4.76 15.63 1.47
C ALA A 70 5.64 15.11 2.61
N ALA A 71 5.68 15.80 3.75
CA ALA A 71 6.40 15.34 4.94
C ALA A 71 5.79 14.06 5.52
N LYS A 72 4.47 13.99 5.68
CA LYS A 72 3.78 12.77 6.15
C LYS A 72 3.96 11.60 5.19
N TYR A 73 3.96 11.85 3.88
CA TYR A 73 4.18 10.81 2.88
C TYR A 73 5.63 10.32 2.83
N ARG A 74 6.62 11.17 3.17
CA ARG A 74 8.01 10.75 3.44
C ARG A 74 8.11 9.85 4.67
N LEU A 75 7.42 10.18 5.76
CA LEU A 75 7.37 9.30 6.94
C LEU A 75 6.72 7.95 6.61
N ALA A 76 5.67 7.94 5.79
CA ALA A 76 5.04 6.70 5.32
C ALA A 76 6.00 5.85 4.47
N HIS A 77 6.86 6.49 3.66
CA HIS A 77 7.92 5.83 2.93
C HIS A 77 8.98 5.20 3.85
N GLU A 78 9.41 5.92 4.88
CA GLU A 78 10.37 5.43 5.87
C GLU A 78 9.82 4.25 6.67
N ASP A 79 8.56 4.31 7.12
CA ASP A 79 7.88 3.19 7.78
C ASP A 79 7.81 1.96 6.87
N TYR A 80 7.47 2.16 5.59
CA TYR A 80 7.45 1.08 4.60
C TYR A 80 8.81 0.37 4.49
N LEU A 81 9.90 1.15 4.40
CA LEU A 81 11.26 0.61 4.32
C LEU A 81 11.63 -0.14 5.61
N ALA A 82 11.31 0.42 6.77
CA ALA A 82 11.56 -0.20 8.07
C ALA A 82 10.81 -1.54 8.19
N GLN A 83 9.52 -1.57 7.83
CA GLN A 83 8.71 -2.79 7.83
C GLN A 83 9.26 -3.86 6.88
N ARG A 84 9.78 -3.45 5.72
CA ARG A 84 10.40 -4.39 4.77
C ARG A 84 11.73 -4.94 5.28
N ALA A 85 12.54 -4.11 5.93
CA ALA A 85 13.83 -4.53 6.48
C ALA A 85 13.69 -5.67 7.51
N LEU A 86 12.55 -5.75 8.21
CA LEU A 86 12.23 -6.88 9.10
C LEU A 86 12.11 -8.23 8.37
N LEU A 87 11.91 -8.22 7.05
CA LEU A 87 11.77 -9.40 6.21
C LEU A 87 13.07 -9.79 5.49
N GLY A 88 14.12 -8.97 5.61
CA GLY A 88 15.41 -9.19 4.99
C GLY A 88 15.95 -7.96 4.26
N ASP A 89 17.28 -7.91 4.11
CA ASP A 89 17.96 -6.86 3.37
C ASP A 89 18.15 -7.25 1.89
N VAL A 90 17.88 -6.28 1.00
CA VAL A 90 17.95 -6.44 -0.46
C VAL A 90 18.56 -5.17 -1.04
N PRO A 91 19.91 -5.11 -1.16
CA PRO A 91 20.62 -3.90 -1.56
C PRO A 91 20.16 -3.31 -2.90
N GLU A 92 19.70 -4.15 -3.83
CA GLU A 92 19.22 -3.73 -5.17
C GLU A 92 17.99 -2.80 -5.12
N ILE A 93 17.23 -2.83 -4.02
CA ILE A 93 16.05 -1.99 -3.79
C ILE A 93 16.17 -1.15 -2.51
N ALA A 94 17.40 -0.95 -2.02
CA ALA A 94 17.66 -0.08 -0.89
C ALA A 94 17.12 1.33 -1.16
N GLY A 95 16.39 1.90 -0.20
CA GLY A 95 15.74 3.21 -0.35
C GLY A 95 14.56 3.25 -1.33
N ILE A 96 14.22 2.16 -2.02
CA ILE A 96 13.09 2.10 -2.95
C ILE A 96 11.91 1.44 -2.27
N SER A 97 10.89 2.19 -1.87
CA SER A 97 9.61 1.63 -1.45
C SER A 97 8.72 1.30 -2.68
N ALA A 98 7.42 1.09 -2.48
CA ALA A 98 6.47 0.85 -3.56
C ALA A 98 5.53 2.05 -3.82
N GLY A 99 4.69 1.95 -4.85
CA GLY A 99 3.60 2.90 -5.06
C GLY A 99 4.01 4.29 -5.56
N GLY A 100 5.29 4.49 -5.88
CA GLY A 100 5.81 5.81 -6.31
C GLY A 100 6.25 6.72 -5.17
N MET A 101 6.11 6.28 -3.92
CA MET A 101 6.61 6.96 -2.73
C MET A 101 8.10 7.34 -2.84
N PRO A 102 8.54 8.43 -2.18
CA PRO A 102 7.74 9.41 -1.45
C PRO A 102 7.32 10.62 -2.30
N THR A 103 7.59 10.63 -3.61
CA THR A 103 7.47 11.87 -4.42
C THR A 103 6.26 11.89 -5.34
N ARG A 104 5.61 10.74 -5.56
CA ARG A 104 4.43 10.62 -6.43
C ARG A 104 3.56 9.42 -6.03
N VAL A 105 2.40 9.31 -6.65
CA VAL A 105 1.54 8.13 -6.57
C VAL A 105 1.53 7.43 -7.93
N LYS A 106 1.96 6.17 -7.96
CA LYS A 106 1.94 5.28 -9.15
C LYS A 106 0.93 4.14 -9.01
N CYS A 107 0.54 3.78 -7.80
CA CYS A 107 -0.40 2.68 -7.54
C CYS A 107 -1.06 2.84 -6.16
N LEU A 108 -2.38 2.86 -6.12
CA LEU A 108 -3.18 2.97 -4.89
C LEU A 108 -3.27 1.63 -4.15
N HIS A 109 -3.19 0.48 -4.83
CA HIS A 109 -3.29 -0.83 -4.15
C HIS A 109 -2.27 -0.99 -3.05
N VAL A 110 -1.03 -0.54 -3.27
CA VAL A 110 0.03 -0.64 -2.27
C VAL A 110 -0.05 0.44 -1.20
N LEU A 111 -0.59 1.63 -1.51
CA LEU A 111 -0.83 2.65 -0.48
C LEU A 111 -1.96 2.23 0.46
N ILE A 112 -3.08 1.73 -0.08
CA ILE A 112 -4.17 1.13 0.68
C ILE A 112 -3.66 -0.09 1.45
N GLY A 113 -2.86 -0.94 0.81
CA GLY A 113 -2.25 -2.10 1.44
C GLY A 113 -1.38 -1.73 2.64
N HIS A 114 -0.57 -0.68 2.50
CA HIS A 114 0.26 -0.16 3.57
C HIS A 114 -0.57 0.45 4.70
N ALA A 115 -1.55 1.31 4.38
CA ALA A 115 -2.45 1.93 5.34
C ALA A 115 -3.18 0.90 6.21
N LEU A 116 -3.75 -0.14 5.59
CA LEU A 116 -4.42 -1.22 6.31
C LEU A 116 -3.49 -2.04 7.21
N ALA A 117 -2.20 -2.13 6.86
CA ALA A 117 -1.22 -2.92 7.59
C ALA A 117 -0.58 -2.16 8.75
N ALA A 118 -0.27 -0.87 8.55
CA ALA A 118 0.39 -0.02 9.54
C ALA A 118 -0.61 0.66 10.49
N GLY A 119 -1.85 0.85 10.03
CA GLY A 119 -2.93 1.51 10.76
C GLY A 119 -3.16 2.97 10.33
N PRO A 120 -4.27 3.57 10.77
CA PRO A 120 -4.66 4.92 10.38
C PRO A 120 -3.61 5.97 10.76
N GLY A 121 -3.37 6.92 9.86
CA GLY A 121 -2.46 8.05 10.06
C GLY A 121 -1.02 7.77 9.61
N VAL A 122 -0.66 6.51 9.32
CA VAL A 122 0.71 6.18 8.86
C VAL A 122 0.87 6.46 7.37
N GLN A 123 -0.14 6.18 6.55
CA GLN A 123 -0.08 6.33 5.10
C GLN A 123 -1.18 7.28 4.63
N PRO A 124 -0.95 8.62 4.62
CA PRO A 124 -2.02 9.61 4.47
C PRO A 124 -2.80 9.47 3.16
N LEU A 125 -2.12 9.17 2.05
CA LEU A 125 -2.79 8.99 0.75
C LEU A 125 -3.49 7.62 0.64
N GLY A 126 -3.03 6.62 1.38
CA GLY A 126 -3.73 5.34 1.51
C GLY A 126 -4.99 5.46 2.37
N ASP A 127 -4.92 6.23 3.45
CA ASP A 127 -6.06 6.56 4.31
C ASP A 127 -7.11 7.37 3.55
N GLU A 128 -6.68 8.37 2.78
CA GLU A 128 -7.56 9.15 1.91
C GLU A 128 -8.24 8.24 0.87
N ALA A 129 -7.48 7.34 0.22
CA ALA A 129 -8.04 6.40 -0.73
C ALA A 129 -9.04 5.41 -0.09
N LEU A 130 -8.78 4.97 1.15
CA LEU A 130 -9.72 4.15 1.93
C LEU A 130 -11.04 4.89 2.20
N GLU A 131 -10.96 6.17 2.55
CA GLU A 131 -12.13 7.01 2.78
C GLU A 131 -12.95 7.20 1.48
N MET A 132 -12.28 7.42 0.34
CA MET A 132 -12.93 7.58 -0.96
C MET A 132 -13.69 6.32 -1.41
N ILE A 133 -13.24 5.11 -1.02
CA ILE A 133 -13.90 3.85 -1.41
C ILE A 133 -14.87 3.30 -0.37
N LYS A 134 -15.04 3.95 0.79
CA LYS A 134 -15.75 3.39 1.96
C LYS A 134 -17.15 2.84 1.65
N ASP A 135 -17.87 3.46 0.72
CA ASP A 135 -19.22 3.06 0.32
C ASP A 135 -19.23 1.83 -0.59
N SER A 136 -18.16 1.65 -1.37
CA SER A 136 -17.96 0.49 -2.24
C SER A 136 -17.31 -0.70 -1.53
N TRP A 137 -16.41 -0.42 -0.58
CA TRP A 137 -15.71 -1.41 0.22
C TRP A 137 -15.21 -0.83 1.55
N SER A 138 -15.30 -1.62 2.63
CA SER A 138 -14.73 -1.30 3.94
C SER A 138 -14.22 -2.56 4.63
N PRO A 139 -13.10 -2.53 5.37
CA PRO A 139 -12.62 -3.69 6.13
C PRO A 139 -13.60 -4.12 7.25
N ALA A 140 -14.46 -3.21 7.71
CA ALA A 140 -15.47 -3.45 8.74
C ALA A 140 -16.74 -4.15 8.23
N ARG A 141 -16.94 -4.22 6.90
CA ARG A 141 -18.12 -4.85 6.29
C ARG A 141 -17.70 -5.94 5.33
N CYS A 142 -18.09 -7.18 5.63
CA CYS A 142 -17.75 -8.31 4.77
C CYS A 142 -18.39 -8.16 3.38
N SER A 143 -17.57 -8.39 2.36
CA SER A 143 -17.99 -8.38 0.95
C SER A 143 -17.15 -9.31 0.07
N CYS A 144 -16.59 -10.35 0.71
CA CYS A 144 -15.72 -11.36 0.11
C CYS A 144 -16.45 -12.41 -0.73
#